data_AF-A0A132NLS9-F1
#
_entry.id   AF-A0A132NLS9-F1
#
_cell.length_a   1.000
_cell.length_b   1.000
_cell.length_c   1.000
_cell.angle_alpha   90.00
_cell.angle_beta   90.00
_cell.angle_gamma   90.00
#
_symmetry.space_group_name_H-M   'P 1'
#
loop_
_entity.id
_entity.type
_entity.pdbx_description
1 polymer ?
#
loop_
_entity_poly.entity_id
_entity_poly.type
_entity_poly.pdbx_seq_one_letter_code
_entity_poly.pdbx_strand_id
1 'polypeptide(L)'
;MLDRVARQAAEAGRAVELGHGYCAEVVLLSEQLRLLSRAWRDEGEPGEFREYATRALAGARIATRQVGDTPIHRHGQFRAPCPSCRPVLDAFGVTAVGATAGTVSEREPQLVGAARSGA
;
A
#
# COMPACT_ATOMS: atom_id res chain seq x y z
N MET A 1 -2.93 -10.39 -15.16
CA MET A 1 -1.75 -10.34 -14.26
C MET A 1 -2.06 -11.02 -12.92
N LEU A 2 -3.18 -10.68 -12.27
CA LEU A 2 -3.59 -11.26 -10.99
C LEU A 2 -3.85 -12.79 -11.06
N ASP A 3 -4.38 -13.31 -12.17
CA ASP A 3 -4.57 -14.76 -12.37
C ASP A 3 -3.25 -15.54 -12.44
N ARG A 4 -2.18 -14.88 -12.93
CA ARG A 4 -0.84 -15.47 -12.97
C ARG A 4 -0.29 -15.65 -11.54
N VAL A 5 -0.51 -14.66 -10.67
CA VAL A 5 -0.08 -14.70 -9.26
C VAL A 5 -0.88 -15.75 -8.46
N ALA A 6 -2.19 -15.85 -8.69
CA ALA A 6 -3.03 -16.87 -8.07
C ALA A 6 -2.56 -18.29 -8.44
N ARG A 7 -2.27 -18.52 -9.73
CA ARG A 7 -1.74 -19.80 -10.22
C ARG A 7 -0.36 -20.13 -9.62
N GLN A 8 0.56 -19.17 -9.57
CA GLN A 8 1.89 -19.38 -8.97
C GLN A 8 1.81 -19.63 -7.44
N ALA A 9 0.84 -19.03 -6.75
CA ALA A 9 0.61 -19.30 -5.33
C ALA A 9 0.04 -20.71 -5.10
N ALA A 10 -0.90 -21.14 -5.94
CA ALA A 10 -1.44 -22.50 -5.91
C ALA A 10 -0.36 -23.56 -6.21
N GLU A 11 0.48 -23.34 -7.23
CA GLU A 11 1.64 -24.18 -7.55
C GLU A 11 2.64 -24.29 -6.39
N ALA A 12 2.71 -23.25 -5.54
CA ALA A 12 3.55 -23.21 -4.35
C ALA A 12 2.83 -23.66 -3.06
N GLY A 13 1.62 -24.26 -3.15
CA GLY A 13 0.86 -24.76 -2.00
C GLY A 13 0.34 -23.67 -1.06
N ARG A 14 0.21 -22.42 -1.54
CA ARG A 14 -0.28 -21.28 -0.75
C ARG A 14 -1.71 -20.93 -1.14
N ALA A 15 -2.59 -20.82 -0.15
CA ALA A 15 -3.95 -20.32 -0.35
C ALA A 15 -3.94 -18.81 -0.60
N VAL A 16 -4.82 -18.38 -1.51
CA VAL A 16 -5.01 -16.98 -1.84
C VAL A 16 -6.43 -16.60 -1.40
N GLU A 17 -6.55 -15.63 -0.49
CA GLU A 17 -7.84 -15.17 0.05
C GLU A 17 -8.76 -14.64 -1.06
N LEU A 18 -10.08 -14.77 -0.86
CA LEU A 18 -11.10 -14.17 -1.74
C LEU A 18 -10.85 -12.66 -1.85
N GLY A 19 -10.78 -12.13 -3.08
CA GLY A 19 -10.52 -10.70 -3.33
C GLY A 19 -9.04 -10.31 -3.46
N HIS A 20 -8.13 -11.28 -3.66
CA HIS A 20 -6.72 -10.98 -3.91
C HIS A 20 -6.51 -9.98 -5.07
N GLY A 21 -5.63 -9.01 -4.87
CA GLY A 21 -5.39 -7.94 -5.84
C GLY A 21 -6.40 -6.80 -5.82
N TYR A 22 -7.47 -6.88 -5.01
CA TYR A 22 -8.39 -5.76 -4.72
C TYR A 22 -8.17 -5.14 -3.33
N CYS A 23 -7.16 -5.59 -2.60
CA CYS A 23 -6.82 -5.01 -1.30
C CYS A 23 -6.32 -3.56 -1.48
N ALA A 24 -6.64 -2.71 -0.52
CA ALA A 24 -6.26 -1.29 -0.55
C ALA A 24 -4.74 -1.10 -0.73
N GLU A 25 -3.93 -2.02 -0.19
CA GLU A 25 -2.48 -2.00 -0.29
C GLU A 25 -1.98 -2.03 -1.74
N VAL A 26 -2.53 -2.92 -2.57
CA VAL A 26 -2.11 -3.07 -3.97
C VAL A 26 -2.59 -1.91 -4.81
N VAL A 27 -3.80 -1.41 -4.54
CA VAL A 27 -4.33 -0.22 -5.23
C VAL A 27 -3.46 1.00 -4.94
N LEU A 28 -3.15 1.24 -3.66
CA LEU A 28 -2.31 2.38 -3.26
C LEU A 28 -0.89 2.28 -3.80
N LEU A 29 -0.26 1.09 -3.71
CA LEU A 29 1.07 0.88 -4.29
C LEU A 29 1.08 1.07 -5.80
N SER A 30 0.06 0.55 -6.52
CA SER A 30 -0.03 0.70 -7.98
C SER A 30 -0.13 2.16 -8.39
N GLU A 31 -0.89 2.98 -7.64
CA GLU A 31 -0.98 4.41 -7.90
C GLU A 31 0.36 5.11 -7.68
N GLN A 32 1.09 4.78 -6.62
CA GLN A 32 2.44 5.33 -6.39
C GLN A 32 3.40 4.93 -7.51
N LEU A 33 3.39 3.66 -7.95
CA LEU A 33 4.21 3.21 -9.08
C LEU A 33 3.85 3.95 -10.37
N ARG A 34 2.57 4.24 -10.61
CA ARG A 34 2.12 5.03 -11.76
C ARG A 34 2.65 6.47 -11.72
N LEU A 35 2.68 7.10 -10.54
CA LEU A 35 3.25 8.44 -10.34
C LEU A 35 4.77 8.42 -10.55
N LEU A 36 5.46 7.47 -9.94
CA LEU A 36 6.91 7.29 -10.11
C LEU A 36 7.28 6.99 -11.57
N SER A 37 6.44 6.25 -12.30
CA SER A 37 6.66 5.98 -13.73
C SER A 37 6.57 7.25 -14.58
N ARG A 38 5.82 8.26 -14.16
CA ARG A 38 5.80 9.57 -14.84
C ARG A 38 7.07 10.35 -14.51
N ALA A 39 7.41 10.47 -13.22
CA ALA A 39 8.63 11.15 -12.78
C ALA A 39 9.89 10.54 -13.42
N TRP A 40 9.99 9.20 -13.46
CA TRP A 40 11.08 8.49 -14.13
C TRP A 40 11.20 8.83 -15.62
N ARG A 41 10.07 8.95 -16.35
CA ARG A 41 10.10 9.39 -17.76
C ARG A 41 10.49 10.85 -17.91
N ASP A 42 9.97 11.71 -17.03
CA ASP A 42 10.26 13.15 -17.04
C ASP A 42 11.75 13.43 -16.74
N GLU A 43 12.40 12.55 -15.97
CA GLU A 43 13.86 12.56 -15.72
C GLU A 43 14.70 11.94 -16.85
N GLY A 44 14.08 11.48 -17.94
CA GLY A 44 14.78 10.87 -19.07
C GLY A 44 15.13 9.39 -18.88
N GLU A 45 14.31 8.67 -18.12
CA GLU A 45 14.43 7.22 -17.90
C GLU A 45 15.76 6.80 -17.24
N PRO A 46 16.10 7.34 -16.04
CA PRO A 46 17.36 7.05 -15.38
C PRO A 46 17.42 5.59 -14.90
N GLY A 47 18.00 4.72 -15.72
CA GLY A 47 18.19 3.29 -15.45
C GLY A 47 16.87 2.51 -15.42
N GLU A 48 16.90 1.31 -14.84
CA GLU A 48 15.73 0.43 -14.77
C GLU A 48 14.65 0.97 -13.81
N PHE A 49 13.41 1.06 -14.30
CA PHE A 49 12.30 1.61 -13.52
C PHE A 49 12.09 0.87 -12.19
N ARG A 50 12.31 -0.45 -12.15
CA ARG A 50 12.16 -1.25 -10.93
C ARG A 50 13.11 -0.79 -9.82
N GLU A 51 14.36 -0.52 -10.15
CA GLU A 51 15.37 -0.06 -9.20
C GLU A 51 15.07 1.37 -8.75
N TYR A 52 14.69 2.23 -9.69
CA TYR A 52 14.24 3.59 -9.41
C TYR A 52 13.07 3.59 -8.40
N ALA A 53 12.04 2.78 -8.67
CA ALA A 53 10.86 2.69 -7.82
C ALA A 53 11.17 2.09 -6.44
N THR A 54 12.02 1.06 -6.38
CA THR A 54 12.44 0.44 -5.11
C THR A 54 13.19 1.45 -4.25
N ARG A 55 14.11 2.23 -4.84
CA ARG A 55 14.83 3.29 -4.14
C ARG A 55 13.90 4.40 -3.67
N ALA A 56 12.95 4.82 -4.51
CA ALA A 56 11.99 5.87 -4.17
C ALA A 56 11.02 5.47 -3.05
N LEU A 57 10.67 4.18 -2.96
CA LEU A 57 9.76 3.63 -1.95
C LEU A 57 10.49 3.06 -0.72
N ALA A 58 11.82 3.05 -0.70
CA ALA A 58 12.58 2.50 0.41
C ALA A 58 12.22 3.20 1.73
N GLY A 59 11.75 2.42 2.71
CA GLY A 59 11.33 2.96 4.01
C GLY A 59 9.95 3.61 4.02
N ALA A 60 9.20 3.56 2.91
CA ALA A 60 7.81 3.99 2.87
C ALA A 60 6.95 3.15 3.82
N ARG A 61 5.86 3.75 4.29
CA ARG A 61 4.96 3.14 5.28
C ARG A 61 3.55 3.13 4.75
N ILE A 62 2.83 2.04 5.01
CA ILE A 62 1.42 1.90 4.63
C ILE A 62 0.58 1.46 5.83
N ALA A 63 -0.60 2.06 6.01
CA ALA A 63 -1.52 1.68 7.08
C ALA A 63 -2.92 1.47 6.49
N THR A 64 -3.47 0.27 6.66
CA THR A 64 -4.83 -0.06 6.24
C THR A 64 -5.73 -0.16 7.45
N ARG A 65 -6.92 0.45 7.37
CA ARG A 65 -7.95 0.36 8.42
C ARG A 65 -9.27 -0.12 7.84
N GLN A 66 -10.01 -0.85 8.66
CA GLN A 66 -11.34 -1.31 8.33
C GLN A 66 -12.31 -0.12 8.19
N VAL A 67 -13.06 -0.07 7.10
CA VAL A 67 -14.17 0.89 6.93
C VAL A 67 -15.48 0.14 7.12
N GLY A 68 -16.28 0.63 8.05
CA GLY A 68 -17.54 0.01 8.45
C GLY A 68 -17.34 -1.23 9.33
N ASP A 69 -18.38 -1.59 10.07
CA ASP A 69 -18.36 -2.76 10.93
C ASP A 69 -18.70 -4.04 10.15
N THR A 70 -18.06 -5.14 10.54
CA THR A 70 -18.40 -6.50 10.11
C THR A 70 -18.53 -7.39 11.36
N PRO A 71 -19.05 -8.62 11.23
CA PRO A 71 -19.14 -9.53 12.38
C PRO A 71 -17.79 -9.79 13.09
N ILE A 72 -16.68 -9.66 12.37
CA ILE A 72 -15.34 -9.99 12.87
C ILE A 72 -14.39 -8.79 12.95
N HIS A 73 -14.75 -7.63 12.39
CA HIS A 73 -13.93 -6.41 12.41
C HIS A 73 -14.73 -5.17 12.76
N ARG A 74 -14.09 -4.25 13.49
CA ARG A 74 -14.67 -2.95 13.83
C ARG A 74 -14.15 -1.86 12.90
N HIS A 75 -14.97 -0.84 12.65
CA HIS A 75 -14.55 0.37 11.96
C HIS A 75 -13.28 0.95 12.61
N GLY A 76 -12.32 1.37 11.79
CA GLY A 76 -11.05 1.94 12.23
C GLY A 76 -10.02 0.91 12.69
N GLN A 77 -10.39 -0.37 12.88
CA GLN A 77 -9.46 -1.43 13.27
C GLN A 77 -8.35 -1.57 12.22
N PHE A 78 -7.10 -1.71 12.66
CA PHE A 78 -5.99 -1.98 11.76
C PHE A 78 -6.20 -3.30 11.02
N ARG A 79 -5.87 -3.29 9.73
CA ARG A 79 -5.87 -4.45 8.86
C ARG A 79 -4.44 -4.72 8.43
N ALA A 80 -3.90 -5.87 8.83
CA ALA A 80 -2.63 -6.32 8.31
C ALA A 80 -2.77 -6.60 6.80
N PRO A 81 -1.72 -6.38 6.00
CA PRO A 81 -1.72 -6.80 4.60
C PRO A 81 -2.04 -8.29 4.50
N CYS A 82 -2.90 -8.67 3.58
CA CYS A 82 -3.22 -10.08 3.37
C CYS A 82 -1.99 -10.85 2.85
N PRO A 83 -2.00 -12.21 2.89
CA PRO A 83 -0.88 -13.04 2.46
C PRO A 83 -0.38 -12.78 1.03
N SER A 84 -1.24 -12.23 0.16
CA SER A 84 -0.87 -11.87 -1.22
C SER A 84 -0.22 -10.49 -1.34
N CYS A 85 -0.61 -9.54 -0.49
CA CYS A 85 -0.10 -8.16 -0.56
C CYS A 85 1.24 -8.02 0.17
N ARG A 86 1.44 -8.78 1.25
CA ARG A 86 2.66 -8.70 2.07
C ARG A 86 3.94 -8.86 1.24
N PRO A 87 4.11 -9.90 0.40
CA PRO A 87 5.34 -10.08 -0.37
C PRO A 87 5.58 -8.98 -1.40
N VAL A 88 4.51 -8.38 -1.93
CA VAL A 88 4.61 -7.27 -2.89
C VAL A 88 5.12 -6.01 -2.18
N LEU A 89 4.59 -5.69 -1.01
CA LEU A 89 5.06 -4.55 -0.21
C LEU A 89 6.53 -4.73 0.21
N ASP A 90 6.89 -5.93 0.67
CA ASP A 90 8.26 -6.26 1.09
C ASP A 90 9.26 -6.10 -0.09
N ALA A 91 8.87 -6.47 -1.31
CA ALA A 91 9.70 -6.34 -2.51
C ALA A 91 10.05 -4.88 -2.88
N PHE A 92 9.25 -3.90 -2.41
CA PHE A 92 9.51 -2.47 -2.59
C PHE A 92 10.02 -1.78 -1.31
N GLY A 93 10.30 -2.55 -0.24
CA GLY A 93 10.75 -1.98 1.04
C GLY A 93 9.66 -1.18 1.78
N VAL A 94 8.39 -1.45 1.49
CA VAL A 94 7.25 -0.75 2.11
C VAL A 94 6.82 -1.48 3.37
N THR A 95 6.85 -0.78 4.51
CA THR A 95 6.49 -1.37 5.81
C THR A 95 5.03 -1.11 6.13
N ALA A 96 4.26 -2.17 6.37
CA ALA A 96 2.92 -2.04 6.92
C ALA A 96 2.98 -1.64 8.40
N VAL A 97 2.32 -0.54 8.74
CA VAL A 97 2.27 -0.01 10.11
C VAL A 97 0.85 0.00 10.63
N GLY A 98 0.66 -0.74 11.71
CA GLY A 98 -0.56 -0.81 12.50
C GLY A 98 -0.16 -0.67 13.95
N ALA A 99 -0.80 0.24 14.67
CA ALA A 99 -0.40 0.67 16.00
C ALA A 99 -0.01 -0.51 16.92
N THR A 100 1.21 -0.48 17.46
CA THR A 100 1.42 -0.91 18.85
C THR A 100 0.37 -0.23 19.71
N ALA A 101 -0.17 -0.92 20.73
CA ALA A 101 -1.05 -0.34 21.73
C ALA A 101 -0.52 1.04 22.17
N GLY A 102 -1.19 2.10 21.71
CA GLY A 102 -0.66 3.44 21.76
C GLY A 102 -1.54 4.32 20.89
N THR A 103 -2.36 5.12 21.56
CA THR A 103 -3.24 6.15 21.01
C THR A 103 -2.64 6.80 19.76
N VAL A 104 -3.38 6.73 18.64
CA VAL A 104 -3.22 7.72 17.58
C VAL A 104 -3.59 9.05 18.24
N SER A 105 -2.58 9.82 18.69
CA SER A 105 -2.80 11.23 18.95
C SER A 105 -3.40 11.80 17.68
N GLU A 106 -4.53 12.49 17.80
CA GLU A 106 -5.28 13.20 16.76
C GLU A 106 -4.42 14.31 16.15
N ARG A 107 -3.27 13.95 15.57
CA ARG A 107 -2.53 14.87 14.72
C ARG A 107 -3.29 14.88 13.42
N GLU A 108 -4.18 15.86 13.31
CA GLU A 108 -4.89 16.23 12.11
C GLU A 108 -3.95 16.06 10.91
N PRO A 109 -4.32 15.26 9.90
CA PRO A 109 -3.49 15.11 8.71
C PRO A 109 -3.31 16.51 8.14
N GLN A 110 -2.07 17.01 8.14
CA GLN A 110 -1.76 18.26 7.48
C GLN A 110 -1.88 18.02 5.98
N LEU A 111 -3.10 18.23 5.48
CA LEU A 111 -3.38 18.33 4.06
C LEU A 111 -2.64 19.58 3.57
N VAL A 112 -1.46 19.37 2.97
CA VAL A 112 -0.78 20.41 2.21
C VAL A 112 -1.73 20.89 1.13
N GLY A 113 -2.26 22.11 1.29
CA GLY A 113 -3.10 22.78 0.29
C GLY A 113 -4.41 23.41 0.77
N ALA A 114 -4.81 23.29 2.04
CA ALA A 114 -5.98 24.02 2.54
C ALA A 114 -5.67 25.52 2.63
N ALA A 115 -6.06 26.28 1.60
CA ALA A 115 -6.03 27.73 1.60
C ALA A 115 -6.80 28.25 2.82
N ARG A 116 -6.14 29.09 3.63
CA ARG A 116 -6.76 29.78 4.75
C ARG A 116 -7.67 30.86 4.17
N SER A 117 -8.97 30.61 4.07
CA SER A 117 -9.94 31.70 3.90
C SER A 117 -10.17 32.33 5.26
N GLY A 118 -9.53 33.47 5.49
CA GLY A 118 -9.90 34.39 6.55
C GLY A 118 -11.05 35.29 6.09
N ALA A 119 -12.05 35.43 6.95
CA ALA A 119 -12.90 36.61 7.11
C ALA A 119 -13.55 36.53 8.51
#